data_AF-S4PJF2-F1
#
_entry.id   AF-S4PJF2-F1
#
_cell.length_a   1.000
_cell.length_b   1.000
_cell.length_c   1.000
_cell.angle_alpha   90.00
_cell.angle_beta   90.00
_cell.angle_gamma   90.00
#
_symmetry.space_group_name_H-M   'P 1'
#
loop_
_entity.id
_entity.type
_entity.pdbx_description
1 polymer ?
#
loop_
_entity_poly.entity_id
_entity_poly.type
_entity_poly.pdbx_seq_one_letter_code
_entity_poly.pdbx_strand_id
1 'polypeptide(L)'
;MVVALGGRLLGMIASGLRSKFQPYAVACVQAILEKFKEKKTNVVTALRDAIDAIYPSTNLEAIMEDMLAAFDNKNPSIKAESAIFL
;
A
#
# COMPACT_ATOMS: atom_id res chain seq x y z
N MET A 1 3.73 14.05 -8.31
CA MET A 1 4.78 13.31 -9.04
C MET A 1 5.65 12.48 -8.12
N VAL A 2 6.17 13.01 -7.01
CA VAL A 2 7.10 12.27 -6.12
C VAL A 2 6.46 11.03 -5.47
N VAL A 3 5.21 11.10 -5.02
CA VAL A 3 4.51 9.97 -4.37
C VAL A 3 4.30 8.79 -5.32
N ALA A 4 3.90 9.06 -6.58
CA ALA A 4 3.70 8.01 -7.58
C ALA A 4 5.01 7.31 -7.96
N LEU A 5 6.10 8.08 -8.10
CA LEU A 5 7.42 7.53 -8.37
C LEU A 5 7.96 6.75 -7.16
N GLY A 6 7.74 7.27 -5.95
CA GLY A 6 8.11 6.62 -4.69
C GLY A 6 7.39 5.29 -4.48
N GLY A 7 6.08 5.24 -4.77
CA GLY A 7 5.32 3.98 -4.76
C GLY A 7 5.90 2.95 -5.72
N ARG A 8 6.14 3.34 -6.99
CA ARG A 8 6.75 2.44 -7.98
C ARG A 8 8.13 1.92 -7.56
N LEU A 9 8.99 2.78 -7.01
CA LEU A 9 10.29 2.37 -6.46
C LEU A 9 10.12 1.39 -5.30
N LEU A 10 9.17 1.66 -4.40
CA LEU A 10 8.83 0.75 -3.30
C LEU A 10 8.41 -0.63 -3.81
N GLY A 11 7.52 -0.68 -4.82
CA GLY A 11 7.08 -1.93 -5.45
C GLY A 11 8.23 -2.68 -6.12
N MET A 12 9.12 -1.98 -6.83
CA MET A 12 10.31 -2.59 -7.42
C MET A 12 11.30 -3.12 -6.37
N ILE A 13 11.50 -2.39 -5.27
CA ILE A 13 12.34 -2.85 -4.15
C ILE A 13 11.72 -4.07 -3.49
N ALA A 14 10.40 -4.07 -3.26
CA ALA A 14 9.69 -5.20 -2.68
C ALA A 14 9.75 -6.44 -3.57
N SER A 15 9.62 -6.26 -4.89
CA SER A 15 9.77 -7.32 -5.88
C SER A 15 11.21 -7.84 -5.99
N GLY A 16 12.20 -6.97 -5.80
CA GLY A 16 13.64 -7.32 -5.82
C GLY A 16 14.16 -7.99 -4.55
N LEU A 17 13.73 -7.53 -3.36
CA LEU A 17 14.18 -8.08 -2.07
C LEU A 17 13.35 -9.29 -1.61
N ARG A 18 12.10 -9.43 -2.05
CA ARG A 18 11.13 -10.46 -1.64
C ARG A 18 11.20 -10.81 -0.16
N SER A 19 11.82 -11.94 0.18
CA SER A 19 11.90 -12.49 1.54
C SER A 19 12.62 -11.57 2.54
N LYS A 20 13.54 -10.71 2.11
CA LYS A 20 14.18 -9.72 3.00
C LYS A 20 13.33 -8.47 3.23
N PHE A 21 12.28 -8.27 2.43
CA PHE A 21 11.40 -7.12 2.54
C PHE A 21 10.27 -7.32 3.55
N GLN A 22 9.98 -8.57 3.99
CA GLN A 22 8.89 -8.89 4.92
C GLN A 22 8.75 -7.95 6.13
N PRO A 23 9.80 -7.66 6.92
CA PRO A 23 9.67 -6.78 8.09
C PRO A 23 9.40 -5.31 7.73
N TYR A 24 9.75 -4.88 6.51
CA TYR A 24 9.49 -3.52 6.02
C TYR A 24 8.20 -3.43 5.22
N ALA A 25 7.67 -4.55 4.73
CA ALA A 25 6.49 -4.61 3.88
C ALA A 25 5.25 -4.09 4.60
N VAL A 26 5.08 -4.43 5.88
CA VAL A 26 3.97 -3.94 6.73
C VAL A 26 4.00 -2.42 6.85
N ALA A 27 5.15 -1.84 7.23
CA ALA A 27 5.31 -0.39 7.34
C ALA A 27 5.11 0.33 5.98
N CYS A 28 5.48 -0.33 4.88
CA CYS A 28 5.26 0.18 3.54
C CYS A 28 3.77 0.17 3.15
N VAL A 29 3.05 -0.92 3.45
CA VAL A 29 1.60 -1.03 3.24
C VAL A 29 0.86 0.03 4.04
N GLN A 30 1.23 0.26 5.30
CA GLN A 30 0.69 1.32 6.14
C GLN A 30 0.91 2.71 5.53
N ALA A 31 2.14 3.00 5.11
CA ALA A 31 2.46 4.27 4.47
C ALA A 31 1.69 4.48 3.16
N ILE A 32 1.43 3.40 2.39
CA ILE A 32 0.62 3.42 1.17
C ILE A 32 -0.86 3.68 1.51
N LEU A 33 -1.40 3.00 2.53
CA LEU A 33 -2.79 3.16 3.00
C LEU A 33 -3.07 4.60 3.47
N GLU A 34 -2.17 5.20 4.23
CA GLU A 34 -2.28 6.61 4.62
C GLU A 34 -2.19 7.57 3.43
N LYS A 35 -1.50 7.17 2.35
CA LYS A 35 -1.39 7.94 1.10
C LYS A 35 -2.59 7.79 0.18
N PHE A 36 -3.43 6.75 0.35
CA PHE A 36 -4.71 6.61 -0.38
C PHE A 36 -5.75 7.70 -0.05
N LYS A 37 -5.46 8.61 0.87
CA LYS A 37 -6.23 9.87 1.02
C LYS A 37 -6.11 10.82 -0.17
N GLU A 38 -5.12 10.66 -1.05
CA GLU A 38 -5.01 11.47 -2.26
C GLU A 38 -6.06 11.05 -3.30
N LYS A 39 -6.92 11.99 -3.72
CA LYS A 39 -7.92 11.78 -4.79
C LYS A 39 -7.35 11.80 -6.21
N LYS A 40 -6.03 12.00 -6.38
CA LYS A 40 -5.41 12.07 -7.71
C LYS A 40 -5.28 10.67 -8.28
N THR A 41 -5.98 10.40 -9.37
CA THR A 41 -5.97 9.11 -10.07
C THR A 41 -4.55 8.63 -10.37
N ASN A 42 -3.67 9.52 -10.83
CA ASN A 42 -2.27 9.19 -11.12
C ASN A 42 -1.48 8.69 -9.89
N VAL A 43 -1.85 9.14 -8.68
CA VAL A 43 -1.21 8.73 -7.43
C VAL A 43 -1.81 7.40 -6.96
N VAL A 44 -3.14 7.27 -7.00
CA VAL A 44 -3.86 6.04 -6.65
C VAL A 44 -3.41 4.86 -7.52
N THR A 45 -3.32 5.04 -8.84
CA THR A 45 -2.87 3.98 -9.76
C THR A 45 -1.45 3.53 -9.45
N ALA A 46 -0.54 4.46 -9.14
CA ALA A 46 0.84 4.11 -8.79
C ALA A 46 0.95 3.45 -7.41
N LEU A 47 0.10 3.83 -6.45
CA LEU A 47 0.01 3.19 -5.13
C LEU A 47 -0.54 1.76 -5.24
N ARG A 48 -1.57 1.54 -6.07
CA ARG A 48 -2.09 0.18 -6.34
C ARG A 48 -1.02 -0.71 -6.98
N ASP A 49 -0.33 -0.22 -8.00
CA ASP A 49 0.74 -1.00 -8.65
C ASP A 49 1.86 -1.36 -7.66
N ALA A 50 2.19 -0.44 -6.74
CA ALA A 50 3.16 -0.68 -5.68
C ALA A 50 2.68 -1.71 -4.65
N ILE A 51 1.44 -1.59 -4.18
CA ILE A 51 0.90 -2.48 -3.14
C ILE A 51 0.75 -3.91 -3.65
N ASP A 52 0.38 -4.08 -4.93
CA ASP A 52 0.28 -5.37 -5.60
C ASP A 52 1.65 -6.06 -5.70
N ALA A 53 2.71 -5.30 -6.01
CA ALA A 53 4.07 -5.80 -6.01
C ALA A 53 4.62 -6.12 -4.60
N ILE A 54 4.10 -5.46 -3.55
CA ILE A 54 4.45 -5.71 -2.15
C ILE A 54 3.67 -6.90 -1.57
N TYR A 55 2.45 -7.16 -2.06
CA TYR A 55 1.57 -8.24 -1.60
C TYR A 55 2.28 -9.62 -1.51
N PRO A 56 3.04 -10.11 -2.51
CA PRO A 56 3.76 -11.39 -2.39
C PRO A 56 4.93 -11.37 -1.41
N SER A 57 5.35 -10.19 -0.95
CA SER A 57 6.42 -9.98 0.03
C SER A 57 5.90 -9.69 1.44
N THR A 58 4.57 -9.67 1.64
CA THR A 58 3.91 -9.47 2.94
C THR A 58 2.90 -10.59 3.21
N ASN A 59 2.41 -10.70 4.44
CA ASN A 59 1.37 -11.65 4.82
C ASN A 59 0.09 -10.89 5.19
N LEU A 60 -1.06 -11.43 4.81
CA LEU A 60 -2.37 -10.88 5.14
C LEU A 60 -2.54 -10.62 6.64
N GLU A 61 -2.06 -11.54 7.48
CA GLU A 61 -2.10 -11.41 8.95
C GLU A 61 -1.37 -10.16 9.45
N ALA A 62 -0.28 -9.78 8.79
CA ALA A 62 0.55 -8.66 9.21
C ALA A 62 -0.01 -7.30 8.76
N ILE A 63 -0.84 -7.28 7.70
CA ILE A 63 -1.49 -6.06 7.18
C ILE A 63 -2.95 -5.93 7.62
N MET A 64 -3.50 -6.95 8.29
CA MET A 64 -4.90 -6.98 8.72
C MET A 64 -5.25 -5.87 9.72
N GLU A 65 -4.36 -5.60 10.68
CA GLU A 65 -4.54 -4.49 11.62
C GLU A 65 -4.56 -3.14 10.91
N ASP A 66 -3.68 -2.97 9.92
CA ASP A 66 -3.60 -1.72 9.16
C ASP A 66 -4.81 -1.52 8.25
N MET A 67 -5.30 -2.60 7.65
CA MET A 67 -6.54 -2.62 6.87
C MET A 67 -7.77 -2.29 7.71
N LEU A 68 -7.85 -2.81 8.94
CA LEU A 68 -8.90 -2.46 9.89
C LEU A 68 -8.84 -0.97 10.25
N ALA A 69 -7.66 -0.43 10.51
CA ALA A 69 -7.46 0.99 10.78
C ALA A 69 -7.83 1.87 9.56
N ALA A 70 -7.52 1.41 8.35
CA ALA A 70 -7.87 2.08 7.11
C ALA A 70 -9.40 2.03 6.85
N PHE A 71 -10.06 0.92 7.18
CA PHE A 71 -11.52 0.78 7.15
C PHE A 71 -12.23 1.63 8.21
N ASP A 72 -11.62 1.86 9.36
CA ASP A 72 -12.18 2.73 10.41
C ASP A 72 -12.00 4.22 10.07
N ASN A 73 -11.06 4.53 9.18
CA ASN A 73 -10.69 5.90 8.83
C ASN A 73 -11.88 6.73 8.30
N LYS A 74 -12.03 7.98 8.78
CA LYS A 74 -13.13 8.87 8.38
C LYS A 74 -13.12 9.27 6.89
N ASN A 75 -12.03 8.99 6.17
CA ASN A 75 -11.93 9.26 4.74
C ASN A 75 -12.54 8.14 3.88
N PRO A 76 -13.63 8.41 3.12
CA PRO A 76 -14.26 7.40 2.27
C PRO A 76 -13.35 6.90 1.14
N SER A 77 -12.38 7.73 0.69
CA SER A 77 -11.38 7.31 -0.29
C SER A 77 -10.48 6.19 0.24
N ILE A 78 -10.04 6.28 1.50
CA ILE A 78 -9.21 5.23 2.12
C ILE A 78 -10.02 3.95 2.25
N LYS A 79 -11.28 4.03 2.71
CA LYS A 79 -12.17 2.86 2.81
C LYS A 79 -12.38 2.16 1.47
N ALA A 80 -12.67 2.91 0.41
CA ALA A 80 -12.88 2.36 -0.93
C ALA A 80 -11.63 1.69 -1.47
N GLU A 81 -10.46 2.30 -1.27
CA GLU A 81 -9.19 1.76 -1.75
C GLU A 81 -8.73 0.54 -0.96
N SER A 82 -8.95 0.54 0.36
CA SER A 82 -8.75 -0.62 1.23
C SER A 82 -9.65 -1.78 0.80
N ALA A 83 -10.93 -1.49 0.48
CA ALA A 83 -11.85 -2.50 -0.04
C ALA A 83 -11.45 -3.03 -1.43
N ILE A 84 -10.74 -2.25 -2.24
CA ILE A 84 -10.24 -2.67 -3.57
C ILE A 84 -8.93 -3.46 -3.45
N PHE A 85 -8.17 -3.23 -2.39
CA PHE A 85 -6.95 -3.98 -2.13
C PHE A 85 -7.21 -5.41 -1.64
N LEU A 86 -8.36 -5.66 -0.99
CA LEU A 86 -8.81 -6.99 -0.58
C LEU A 86 -9.47 -7.75 -1.74
#